data_AF-A0A8T5HYJ2-F1
#
_entry.id   AF-A0A8T5HYJ2-F1
#
_cell.length_a   1.000
_cell.length_b   1.000
_cell.length_c   1.000
_cell.angle_alpha   90.00
_cell.angle_beta   90.00
_cell.angle_gamma   90.00
#
_symmetry.space_group_name_H-M   'P 1'
#
loop_
_entity.id
_entity.type
_entity.pdbx_description
1 polymer ?
#
loop_
_entity_poly.entity_id
_entity_poly.type
_entity_poly.pdbx_seq_one_letter_code
_entity_poly.pdbx_strand_id
1 'polypeptide(L)'
;MTLGFDMKNTIAWYEQNKEELLARLPQATNQPFGFRTRNREQIQLPTSELAALLHLFPEQARERSLLKYIIGKPETWFHSDSTDSNPVPTTNLEEAISPTAIIPSFHEVTRKGWPDYTNIWLYQISPEACSEDVKKIILTEGFVHELAHTINAPALYFQNYNLKLPDGTVVDAFQYVHQFANLAENHSPISHYSSTYRTADNKFNPENLLTAINEELAETVAAYLLNFAFCDDSRGMNPFADRPEVKEWTDNFLNAKLVK
;
A
#
# COMPACT_ATOMS: atom_id res chain seq x y z
N MET A 1 -7.25 -8.72 20.71
CA MET A 1 -7.48 -7.35 20.22
C MET A 1 -7.09 -7.40 18.75
N THR A 2 -8.09 -7.32 17.88
CA THR A 2 -8.07 -7.43 16.41
C THR A 2 -7.41 -6.21 15.75
N LEU A 3 -6.17 -5.89 16.17
CA LEU A 3 -5.50 -4.60 15.88
C LEU A 3 -5.39 -4.29 14.38
N GLY A 4 -5.35 -5.31 13.50
CA GLY A 4 -5.21 -5.11 12.06
C GLY A 4 -6.53 -4.89 11.29
N PHE A 5 -7.69 -5.24 11.85
CA PHE A 5 -8.96 -5.21 11.12
C PHE A 5 -9.81 -3.97 11.37
N ASP A 6 -9.64 -3.32 12.52
CA ASP A 6 -10.42 -2.14 12.89
C ASP A 6 -9.60 -0.85 12.68
N MET A 7 -10.01 -0.03 11.71
CA MET A 7 -9.35 1.23 11.37
C MET A 7 -9.69 2.38 12.31
N LYS A 8 -10.41 2.16 13.42
CA LYS A 8 -10.87 3.22 14.33
C LYS A 8 -9.79 4.23 14.72
N ASN A 9 -8.59 3.76 15.10
CA ASN A 9 -7.49 4.62 15.51
C ASN A 9 -6.91 5.40 14.32
N THR A 10 -6.74 4.72 13.18
CA THR A 10 -6.29 5.31 11.92
C THR A 10 -7.24 6.43 11.46
N ILE A 11 -8.55 6.17 11.47
CA ILE A 11 -9.61 7.14 11.14
C ILE A 11 -9.56 8.33 12.11
N ALA A 12 -9.43 8.08 13.41
CA ALA A 12 -9.33 9.16 14.39
C ALA A 12 -8.09 10.05 14.16
N TRP A 13 -6.95 9.45 13.78
CA TRP A 13 -5.75 10.20 13.43
C TRP A 13 -5.93 11.00 12.14
N TYR A 14 -6.53 10.42 11.09
CA TYR A 14 -6.84 11.17 9.88
C TYR A 14 -7.80 12.32 10.15
N GLU A 15 -8.84 12.14 10.96
CA GLU A 15 -9.78 13.23 11.31
C GLU A 15 -9.06 14.40 12.00
N GLN A 16 -8.12 14.11 12.90
CA GLN A 16 -7.34 15.14 13.61
C GLN A 16 -6.41 15.93 12.68
N ASN A 17 -5.97 15.31 11.58
CA ASN A 17 -4.91 15.85 10.74
C ASN A 17 -5.34 16.12 9.28
N LYS A 18 -6.61 15.94 8.95
CA LYS A 18 -7.10 15.91 7.57
C LYS A 18 -6.74 17.13 6.73
N GLU A 19 -6.71 18.33 7.32
CA GLU A 19 -6.36 19.54 6.59
C GLU A 19 -4.94 19.47 6.01
N GLU A 20 -3.97 19.04 6.83
CA GLU A 20 -2.59 18.89 6.40
C GLU A 20 -2.41 17.68 5.47
N LEU A 21 -3.07 16.57 5.74
CA LEU A 21 -3.01 15.36 4.92
C LEU A 21 -3.58 15.60 3.52
N LEU A 22 -4.75 16.25 3.42
CA LEU A 22 -5.38 16.61 2.16
C LEU A 22 -4.51 17.56 1.34
N ALA A 23 -3.80 18.49 1.99
CA ALA A 23 -2.88 19.40 1.32
C ALA A 23 -1.65 18.69 0.71
N ARG A 24 -1.30 17.49 1.21
CA ARG A 24 -0.21 16.65 0.68
C ARG A 24 -0.64 15.78 -0.50
N LEU A 25 -1.93 15.51 -0.66
CA LEU A 25 -2.42 14.66 -1.74
C LEU A 25 -2.18 15.33 -3.11
N PRO A 26 -1.81 14.57 -4.15
CA PRO A 26 -1.58 15.15 -5.46
C PRO A 26 -2.89 15.71 -6.02
N GLN A 27 -2.78 16.85 -6.70
CA GLN A 27 -3.91 17.46 -7.37
C GLN A 27 -4.34 16.63 -8.57
N ALA A 28 -5.65 16.57 -8.81
CA ALA A 28 -6.22 15.89 -9.95
C ALA A 28 -5.55 16.34 -11.27
N THR A 29 -5.27 15.38 -12.15
CA THR A 29 -4.54 15.62 -13.41
C THR A 29 -5.36 15.20 -14.63
N ASN A 30 -5.02 15.78 -15.77
CA ASN A 30 -5.53 15.39 -17.09
C ASN A 30 -4.60 14.38 -17.79
N GLN A 31 -3.53 13.94 -17.13
CA GLN A 31 -2.65 12.91 -17.69
C GLN A 31 -3.42 11.59 -17.91
N PRO A 32 -3.10 10.82 -18.96
CA PRO A 32 -3.79 9.57 -19.22
C PRO A 32 -3.64 8.59 -18.06
N PHE A 33 -4.75 8.03 -17.58
CA PHE A 33 -4.70 7.05 -16.50
C PHE A 33 -3.95 5.76 -16.87
N GLY A 34 -3.85 5.43 -18.16
CA GLY A 34 -3.01 4.32 -18.64
C GLY A 34 -3.51 2.90 -18.33
N PHE A 35 -4.37 2.71 -17.32
CA PHE A 35 -4.88 1.40 -16.89
C PHE A 35 -6.37 1.20 -17.18
N ARG A 36 -6.76 -0.07 -17.32
CA ARG A 36 -8.15 -0.47 -17.54
C ARG A 36 -8.89 -0.53 -16.21
N THR A 37 -10.08 0.06 -16.15
CA THR A 37 -10.97 -0.02 -14.99
C THR A 37 -12.14 -0.97 -15.26
N ARG A 38 -12.58 -1.70 -14.23
CA ARG A 38 -13.84 -2.46 -14.21
C ARG A 38 -14.71 -1.95 -13.05
N ASN A 39 -16.03 -1.98 -13.23
CA ASN A 39 -17.00 -1.48 -12.24
C ASN A 39 -16.66 -0.04 -11.78
N ARG A 40 -16.45 0.86 -12.75
CA ARG A 40 -15.94 2.21 -12.47
C ARG A 40 -16.90 2.99 -11.56
N GLU A 41 -18.20 2.73 -11.67
CA GLU A 41 -19.26 3.28 -10.85
C GLU A 41 -19.13 2.96 -9.35
N GLN A 42 -18.38 1.91 -9.00
CA GLN A 42 -18.10 1.55 -7.60
C GLN A 42 -16.80 2.20 -7.06
N ILE A 43 -16.00 2.85 -7.90
CA ILE A 43 -14.76 3.50 -7.45
C ILE A 43 -15.05 4.95 -7.05
N GLN A 44 -14.89 5.27 -5.76
CA GLN A 44 -15.19 6.60 -5.21
C GLN A 44 -14.15 7.67 -5.59
N LEU A 45 -12.91 7.30 -5.95
CA LEU A 45 -11.91 8.23 -6.47
C LEU A 45 -12.16 8.58 -7.95
N PRO A 46 -12.23 9.88 -8.34
CA PRO A 46 -12.29 10.32 -9.73
C PRO A 46 -11.13 9.80 -10.58
N THR A 47 -11.35 9.59 -11.89
CA THR A 47 -10.29 9.09 -12.80
C THR A 47 -9.10 10.05 -12.86
N SER A 48 -9.33 11.35 -12.76
CA SER A 48 -8.27 12.37 -12.72
C SER A 48 -7.43 12.31 -11.43
N GLU A 49 -8.03 11.90 -10.31
CA GLU A 49 -7.31 11.68 -9.05
C GLU A 49 -6.54 10.37 -9.09
N LEU A 50 -7.15 9.28 -9.56
CA LEU A 50 -6.45 8.01 -9.77
C LEU A 50 -5.25 8.19 -10.72
N ALA A 51 -5.40 9.00 -11.78
CA ALA A 51 -4.29 9.36 -12.65
C ALA A 51 -3.20 10.14 -11.92
N ALA A 52 -3.55 11.09 -11.06
CA ALA A 52 -2.57 11.84 -10.28
C ALA A 52 -1.78 10.94 -9.34
N LEU A 53 -2.47 10.03 -8.65
CA LEU A 53 -1.87 9.03 -7.75
C LEU A 53 -0.95 8.07 -8.48
N LEU A 54 -1.37 7.56 -9.65
CA LEU A 54 -0.52 6.74 -10.48
C LEU A 54 0.78 7.46 -10.86
N HIS A 55 0.71 8.75 -11.18
CA HIS A 55 1.85 9.54 -11.61
C HIS A 55 2.77 10.00 -10.47
N LEU A 56 2.43 9.72 -9.20
CA LEU A 56 3.39 9.81 -8.09
C LEU A 56 4.56 8.84 -8.30
N PHE A 57 4.27 7.64 -8.83
CA PHE A 57 5.30 6.64 -9.11
C PHE A 57 6.14 7.06 -10.32
N PRO A 58 7.48 6.99 -10.29
CA PRO A 58 8.31 7.22 -11.47
C PRO A 58 7.94 6.29 -12.64
N GLU A 59 8.20 6.73 -13.87
CA GLU A 59 7.91 5.94 -15.07
C GLU A 59 8.52 4.54 -15.02
N GLN A 60 9.75 4.43 -14.51
CA GLN A 60 10.49 3.17 -14.39
C GLN A 60 9.84 2.20 -13.40
N ALA A 61 9.19 2.70 -12.35
CA ALA A 61 8.38 1.89 -11.44
C ALA A 61 7.10 1.41 -12.14
N ARG A 62 6.39 2.30 -12.82
CA ARG A 62 5.15 1.97 -13.54
C ARG A 62 5.37 0.94 -14.66
N GLU A 63 6.47 1.03 -15.40
CA GLU A 63 6.84 0.07 -16.46
C GLU A 63 7.08 -1.35 -15.93
N ARG A 64 7.44 -1.48 -14.65
CA ARG A 64 7.71 -2.75 -13.98
C ARG A 64 6.49 -3.33 -13.27
N SER A 65 5.41 -2.55 -13.15
CA SER A 65 4.17 -2.99 -12.51
C SER A 65 3.51 -4.15 -13.24
N LEU A 66 3.00 -5.13 -12.48
CA LEU A 66 2.14 -6.21 -12.99
C LEU A 66 0.65 -5.85 -13.03
N LEU A 67 0.30 -4.58 -12.80
CA LEU A 67 -1.09 -4.14 -12.74
C LEU A 67 -1.79 -4.33 -14.09
N LYS A 68 -2.94 -5.02 -14.06
CA LYS A 68 -3.79 -5.23 -15.25
C LYS A 68 -5.11 -4.49 -15.20
N TYR A 69 -5.81 -4.59 -14.07
CA TYR A 69 -7.10 -3.94 -13.85
C TYR A 69 -7.17 -3.28 -12.49
N ILE A 70 -7.89 -2.18 -12.45
CA ILE A 70 -8.42 -1.60 -11.22
C ILE A 70 -9.92 -1.87 -11.20
N ILE A 71 -10.40 -2.49 -10.14
CA ILE A 71 -11.73 -3.07 -10.06
C ILE A 71 -12.46 -2.44 -8.88
N GLY A 72 -13.56 -1.74 -9.16
CA GLY A 72 -14.46 -1.29 -8.11
C GLY A 72 -15.18 -2.46 -7.44
N LYS A 73 -15.33 -2.37 -6.12
CA LYS A 73 -16.03 -3.33 -5.26
C LYS A 73 -17.05 -2.59 -4.39
N PRO A 74 -18.17 -3.23 -4.03
CA PRO A 74 -19.10 -2.68 -3.06
C PRO A 74 -18.45 -2.55 -1.68
N GLU A 75 -19.12 -1.88 -0.75
CA GLU A 75 -18.70 -1.80 0.65
C GLU A 75 -18.51 -3.20 1.26
N THR A 76 -17.45 -3.37 2.05
CA THR A 76 -17.13 -4.65 2.69
C THR A 76 -16.43 -4.40 4.02
N TRP A 77 -16.80 -5.19 5.02
CA TRP A 77 -16.26 -5.15 6.38
C TRP A 77 -15.66 -6.50 6.78
N PHE A 78 -14.88 -6.51 7.86
CA PHE A 78 -14.53 -7.73 8.55
C PHE A 78 -15.66 -8.16 9.49
N HIS A 79 -16.14 -9.39 9.32
CA HIS A 79 -17.15 -10.02 10.17
C HIS A 79 -16.63 -10.15 11.60
N SER A 80 -17.53 -10.12 12.60
CA SER A 80 -17.25 -10.24 14.04
C SER A 80 -16.41 -11.47 14.44
N ASP A 81 -16.37 -12.47 13.56
CA ASP A 81 -15.74 -13.77 13.77
C ASP A 81 -14.36 -13.85 13.09
N SER A 82 -13.90 -12.76 12.48
CA SER A 82 -12.58 -12.69 11.85
C SER A 82 -11.46 -12.82 12.89
N THR A 83 -10.44 -13.59 12.55
CA THR A 83 -9.19 -13.69 13.31
C THR A 83 -8.01 -13.27 12.43
N ASP A 84 -6.89 -12.89 13.03
CA ASP A 84 -5.70 -12.44 12.28
C ASP A 84 -5.23 -13.51 11.26
N SER A 85 -5.46 -14.79 11.57
CA SER A 85 -5.16 -15.93 10.70
C SER A 85 -6.29 -16.32 9.73
N ASN A 86 -7.51 -15.82 9.92
CA ASN A 86 -8.68 -16.17 9.12
C ASN A 86 -9.63 -14.95 9.01
N PRO A 87 -9.28 -13.97 8.16
CA PRO A 87 -10.16 -12.83 7.90
C PRO A 87 -11.42 -13.29 7.16
N VAL A 88 -12.60 -12.90 7.66
CA VAL A 88 -13.89 -13.24 7.05
C VAL A 88 -14.57 -11.95 6.60
N PRO A 89 -14.73 -11.70 5.29
CA PRO A 89 -15.42 -10.52 4.82
C PRO A 89 -16.95 -10.67 4.98
N THR A 90 -17.64 -9.59 5.28
CA THR A 90 -19.10 -9.47 5.22
C THR A 90 -19.51 -8.19 4.48
N THR A 91 -20.70 -8.23 3.89
CA THR A 91 -21.36 -7.05 3.29
C THR A 91 -22.54 -6.57 4.14
N ASN A 92 -22.75 -7.18 5.31
CA ASN A 92 -23.76 -6.79 6.29
C ASN A 92 -23.09 -6.05 7.44
N LEU A 93 -23.40 -4.76 7.62
CA LEU A 93 -22.84 -3.93 8.68
C LEU A 93 -23.19 -4.46 10.09
N GLU A 94 -24.34 -5.11 10.26
CA GLU A 94 -24.75 -5.67 11.57
C GLU A 94 -23.89 -6.86 12.00
N GLU A 95 -23.25 -7.53 11.04
CA GLU A 95 -22.32 -8.64 11.26
C GLU A 95 -20.87 -8.19 11.39
N ALA A 96 -20.57 -6.92 11.15
CA ALA A 96 -19.22 -6.38 11.20
C ALA A 96 -18.70 -6.28 12.64
N ILE A 97 -17.38 -6.40 12.83
CA ILE A 97 -16.71 -6.13 14.11
C ILE A 97 -17.07 -4.71 14.60
N SER A 98 -17.02 -3.75 13.67
CA SER A 98 -17.39 -2.36 13.90
C SER A 98 -17.61 -1.65 12.55
N PRO A 99 -18.23 -0.45 12.53
CA PRO A 99 -18.36 0.34 11.31
C PRO A 99 -17.03 0.75 10.68
N THR A 100 -15.95 0.73 11.46
CA THR A 100 -14.59 1.08 11.04
C THR A 100 -13.73 -0.14 10.70
N ALA A 101 -14.29 -1.36 10.81
CA ALA A 101 -13.64 -2.59 10.39
C ALA A 101 -13.79 -2.84 8.89
N ILE A 102 -13.36 -1.87 8.08
CA ILE A 102 -13.53 -1.86 6.62
C ILE A 102 -12.35 -2.51 5.88
N ILE A 103 -12.59 -2.97 4.66
CA ILE A 103 -11.54 -3.38 3.72
C ILE A 103 -11.45 -2.27 2.66
N PRO A 104 -10.48 -1.34 2.68
CA PRO A 104 -10.46 -0.21 1.75
C PRO A 104 -9.96 -0.60 0.36
N SER A 105 -8.96 -1.47 0.31
CA SER A 105 -8.30 -1.91 -0.91
C SER A 105 -7.73 -3.31 -0.74
N PHE A 106 -7.46 -3.97 -1.87
CA PHE A 106 -6.77 -5.27 -1.89
C PHE A 106 -6.12 -5.51 -3.24
N HIS A 107 -4.89 -6.02 -3.26
CA HIS A 107 -4.27 -6.52 -4.49
C HIS A 107 -4.53 -8.03 -4.66
N GLU A 108 -5.14 -8.40 -5.77
CA GLU A 108 -5.36 -9.80 -6.14
C GLU A 108 -4.28 -10.26 -7.11
N VAL A 109 -3.45 -11.23 -6.69
CA VAL A 109 -2.48 -11.88 -7.56
C VAL A 109 -3.12 -13.09 -8.25
N THR A 110 -3.23 -13.05 -9.57
CA THR A 110 -3.65 -14.23 -10.34
C THR A 110 -2.43 -15.06 -10.72
N ARG A 111 -2.19 -16.17 -10.00
CA ARG A 111 -1.08 -17.13 -10.27
C ARG A 111 -1.48 -18.32 -11.16
N LYS A 112 -2.54 -18.18 -11.97
CA LYS A 112 -3.11 -19.28 -12.79
C LYS A 112 -2.60 -19.30 -14.24
N GLY A 113 -1.31 -19.05 -14.43
CA GLY A 113 -0.63 -19.15 -15.73
C GLY A 113 -0.15 -17.82 -16.28
N TRP A 114 0.92 -17.88 -17.06
CA TRP A 114 1.63 -16.71 -17.57
C TRP A 114 0.78 -15.89 -18.58
N PRO A 115 0.82 -14.55 -18.56
CA PRO A 115 1.55 -13.73 -17.59
C PRO A 115 0.81 -13.67 -16.25
N ASP A 116 1.59 -13.77 -15.16
CA ASP A 116 1.09 -13.39 -13.84
C ASP A 116 0.77 -11.90 -13.87
N TYR A 117 -0.42 -11.55 -13.41
CA TYR A 117 -0.85 -10.17 -13.28
C TYR A 117 -1.55 -9.95 -11.95
N THR A 118 -1.52 -8.69 -11.53
CA THR A 118 -2.17 -8.24 -10.31
C THR A 118 -3.34 -7.33 -10.68
N ASN A 119 -4.47 -7.50 -9.99
CA ASN A 119 -5.57 -6.53 -10.02
C ASN A 119 -5.56 -5.76 -8.71
N ILE A 120 -5.94 -4.49 -8.75
CA ILE A 120 -6.23 -3.73 -7.54
C ILE A 120 -7.74 -3.67 -7.38
N TRP A 121 -8.24 -4.05 -6.22
CA TRP A 121 -9.63 -3.91 -5.83
C TRP A 121 -9.75 -2.66 -4.95
N LEU A 122 -10.68 -1.78 -5.29
CA LEU A 122 -11.01 -0.60 -4.50
C LEU A 122 -12.43 -0.74 -4.02
N TYR A 123 -12.60 -0.86 -2.71
CA TYR A 123 -13.89 -1.01 -2.06
C TYR A 123 -14.47 0.37 -1.74
N GLN A 124 -15.80 0.46 -1.77
CA GLN A 124 -16.47 1.64 -1.27
C GLN A 124 -16.33 1.73 0.25
N ILE A 125 -16.16 2.95 0.75
CA ILE A 125 -16.21 3.24 2.18
C ILE A 125 -17.53 3.93 2.46
N SER A 126 -18.27 3.37 3.42
CA SER A 126 -19.59 3.88 3.78
C SER A 126 -19.47 5.22 4.54
N PRO A 127 -20.45 6.11 4.41
CA PRO A 127 -20.51 7.34 5.21
C PRO A 127 -20.60 7.10 6.73
N GLU A 128 -21.05 5.92 7.16
CA GLU A 128 -21.10 5.52 8.57
C GLU A 128 -19.70 5.26 9.14
N ALA A 129 -18.70 4.97 8.31
CA ALA A 129 -17.33 4.72 8.75
C ALA A 129 -16.57 6.02 9.06
N CYS A 130 -16.65 7.03 8.18
CA CYS A 130 -15.89 8.28 8.32
C CYS A 130 -16.41 9.41 7.39
N SER A 131 -15.90 10.63 7.58
CA SER A 131 -16.19 11.78 6.71
C SER A 131 -15.63 11.62 5.29
N GLU A 132 -16.15 12.39 4.33
CA GLU A 132 -15.67 12.36 2.93
C GLU A 132 -14.18 12.72 2.79
N ASP A 133 -13.69 13.65 3.62
CA ASP A 133 -12.28 14.04 3.66
C ASP A 133 -11.38 12.86 4.09
N VAL A 134 -11.77 12.17 5.16
CA VAL A 134 -11.02 11.01 5.66
C VAL A 134 -11.14 9.83 4.72
N LYS A 135 -12.32 9.61 4.14
CA LYS A 135 -12.54 8.62 3.09
C LYS A 135 -11.60 8.84 1.92
N LYS A 136 -11.42 10.08 1.46
CA LYS A 136 -10.48 10.41 0.38
C LYS A 136 -9.04 10.05 0.76
N ILE A 137 -8.62 10.33 1.99
CA ILE A 137 -7.28 9.97 2.50
C ILE A 137 -7.10 8.44 2.49
N ILE A 138 -8.04 7.68 3.06
CA ILE A 138 -7.99 6.21 3.12
C ILE A 138 -7.91 5.59 1.72
N LEU A 139 -8.80 6.02 0.81
CA LEU A 139 -8.84 5.49 -0.55
C LEU A 139 -7.56 5.82 -1.32
N THR A 140 -6.98 6.99 -1.07
CA THR A 140 -5.72 7.42 -1.67
C THR A 140 -4.55 6.56 -1.19
N GLU A 141 -4.40 6.41 0.12
CA GLU A 141 -3.36 5.59 0.72
C GLU A 141 -3.49 4.13 0.29
N GLY A 142 -4.69 3.55 0.38
CA GLY A 142 -4.98 2.19 -0.07
C GLY A 142 -4.63 1.99 -1.55
N PHE A 143 -5.02 2.90 -2.44
CA PHE A 143 -4.66 2.78 -3.86
C PHE A 143 -3.14 2.81 -4.11
N VAL A 144 -2.42 3.73 -3.46
CA VAL A 144 -0.95 3.83 -3.60
C VAL A 144 -0.27 2.59 -3.02
N HIS A 145 -0.71 2.10 -1.86
CA HIS A 145 -0.23 0.87 -1.23
C HIS A 145 -0.41 -0.35 -2.14
N GLU A 146 -1.61 -0.58 -2.66
CA GLU A 146 -1.84 -1.73 -3.56
C GLU A 146 -1.07 -1.61 -4.88
N LEU A 147 -0.89 -0.39 -5.39
CA LEU A 147 -0.06 -0.16 -6.57
C LEU A 147 1.41 -0.49 -6.30
N ALA A 148 1.93 -0.17 -5.11
CA ALA A 148 3.27 -0.55 -4.70
C ALA A 148 3.44 -2.08 -4.71
N HIS A 149 2.48 -2.86 -4.22
CA HIS A 149 2.53 -4.32 -4.32
C HIS A 149 2.70 -4.83 -5.76
N THR A 150 2.04 -4.20 -6.73
CA THR A 150 2.18 -4.59 -8.14
C THR A 150 3.58 -4.35 -8.71
N ILE A 151 4.35 -3.44 -8.11
CA ILE A 151 5.72 -3.06 -8.48
C ILE A 151 6.74 -3.91 -7.71
N ASN A 152 6.44 -4.22 -6.45
CA ASN A 152 7.28 -5.02 -5.57
C ASN A 152 7.30 -6.50 -5.96
N ALA A 153 6.14 -7.05 -6.37
CA ALA A 153 5.96 -8.47 -6.62
C ALA A 153 6.98 -9.09 -7.60
N PRO A 154 7.31 -8.48 -8.77
CA PRO A 154 8.35 -8.99 -9.64
C PRO A 154 9.71 -9.18 -8.96
N ALA A 155 10.13 -8.21 -8.13
CA ALA A 155 11.42 -8.26 -7.44
C ALA A 155 11.50 -9.38 -6.40
N LEU A 156 10.36 -9.79 -5.83
CA LEU A 156 10.27 -10.82 -4.80
C LEU A 156 10.06 -12.23 -5.35
N TYR A 157 9.40 -12.37 -6.51
CA TYR A 157 8.91 -13.66 -6.97
C TYR A 157 9.46 -14.12 -8.32
N PHE A 158 10.08 -13.24 -9.12
CA PHE A 158 10.59 -13.62 -10.44
C PHE A 158 12.09 -13.93 -10.39
N GLN A 159 12.49 -15.04 -11.02
CA GLN A 159 13.90 -15.40 -11.16
C GLN A 159 14.59 -14.50 -12.19
N ASN A 160 15.89 -14.24 -12.01
CA ASN A 160 16.72 -13.42 -12.89
C ASN A 160 16.18 -12.00 -13.09
N TYR A 161 15.42 -11.48 -12.11
CA TYR A 161 14.89 -10.13 -12.13
C TYR A 161 15.96 -9.15 -11.65
N ASN A 162 16.64 -8.49 -12.60
CA ASN A 162 17.74 -7.58 -12.32
C ASN A 162 17.31 -6.13 -12.50
N LEU A 163 17.73 -5.26 -11.58
CA LEU A 163 17.44 -3.84 -11.61
C LEU A 163 18.73 -3.05 -11.82
N LYS A 164 18.67 -2.04 -12.69
CA LYS A 164 19.70 -1.02 -12.82
C LYS A 164 19.28 0.20 -12.00
N LEU A 165 20.00 0.46 -10.92
CA LEU A 165 19.80 1.60 -10.03
C LEU A 165 20.16 2.93 -10.74
N PRO A 166 19.75 4.09 -10.18
CA PRO A 166 20.04 5.40 -10.78
C PRO A 166 21.53 5.72 -10.97
N ASP A 167 22.39 5.21 -10.09
CA ASP A 167 23.85 5.34 -10.17
C ASP A 167 24.48 4.47 -11.29
N GLY A 168 23.70 3.60 -11.91
CA GLY A 168 24.11 2.68 -12.96
C GLY A 168 24.48 1.28 -12.47
N THR A 169 24.52 1.04 -11.17
CA THR A 169 24.77 -0.27 -10.55
C THR A 169 23.66 -1.25 -10.92
N VAL A 170 24.03 -2.48 -11.28
CA VAL A 170 23.08 -3.57 -11.53
C VAL A 170 23.02 -4.48 -10.32
N VAL A 171 21.82 -4.72 -9.81
CA VAL A 171 21.55 -5.55 -8.63
C VAL A 171 20.55 -6.66 -8.97
N ASP A 172 20.73 -7.81 -8.32
CA ASP A 172 19.66 -8.81 -8.23
C ASP A 172 18.55 -8.23 -7.35
N ALA A 173 17.32 -8.16 -7.88
CA ALA A 173 16.24 -7.44 -7.21
C ALA A 173 15.80 -8.13 -5.92
N PHE A 174 15.84 -9.46 -5.87
CA PHE A 174 15.50 -10.22 -4.68
C PHE A 174 16.48 -9.90 -3.55
N GLN A 175 17.79 -9.93 -3.84
CA GLN A 175 18.81 -9.51 -2.88
C GLN A 175 18.67 -8.04 -2.47
N TYR A 176 18.33 -7.15 -3.41
CA TYR A 176 18.15 -5.73 -3.12
C TYR A 176 16.94 -5.46 -2.19
N VAL A 177 15.83 -6.18 -2.37
CA VAL A 177 14.68 -6.13 -1.44
C VAL A 177 15.03 -6.74 -0.08
N HIS A 178 15.87 -7.77 -0.03
CA HIS A 178 16.41 -8.26 1.25
C HIS A 178 17.34 -7.25 1.95
N GLN A 179 18.05 -6.40 1.19
CA GLN A 179 18.78 -5.27 1.78
C GLN A 179 17.82 -4.27 2.42
N PHE A 180 16.70 -3.93 1.77
CA PHE A 180 15.64 -3.13 2.39
C PHE A 180 15.18 -3.76 3.71
N ALA A 181 14.92 -5.06 3.74
CA ALA A 181 14.47 -5.73 4.95
C ALA A 181 15.47 -5.54 6.12
N ASN A 182 16.77 -5.72 5.84
CA ASN A 182 17.82 -5.50 6.84
C ASN A 182 17.89 -4.04 7.32
N LEU A 183 17.70 -3.06 6.42
CA LEU A 183 17.63 -1.65 6.80
C LEU A 183 16.41 -1.37 7.67
N ALA A 184 15.24 -1.85 7.26
CA ALA A 184 13.97 -1.62 7.92
C ALA A 184 13.88 -2.25 9.31
N GLU A 185 14.57 -3.36 9.60
CA GLU A 185 14.64 -3.95 10.94
C GLU A 185 15.44 -3.14 11.97
N ASN A 186 16.25 -2.17 11.53
CA ASN A 186 16.98 -1.27 12.43
C ASN A 186 16.10 -0.15 12.98
N HIS A 187 14.86 -0.04 12.49
CA HIS A 187 13.93 1.03 12.78
C HIS A 187 12.59 0.48 13.23
N SER A 188 11.83 1.25 14.00
CA SER A 188 10.43 0.92 14.24
C SER A 188 9.65 0.77 12.92
N PRO A 189 8.56 -0.01 12.87
CA PRO A 189 7.80 -0.22 11.64
C PRO A 189 7.34 1.10 11.02
N ILE A 190 7.29 1.21 9.69
CA ILE A 190 6.98 2.49 9.01
C ILE A 190 5.57 2.99 9.34
N SER A 191 4.62 2.06 9.55
CA SER A 191 3.24 2.32 9.94
C SER A 191 2.77 1.37 11.05
N HIS A 192 1.62 1.68 11.67
CA HIS A 192 0.97 0.80 12.63
C HIS A 192 0.63 -0.57 11.99
N TYR A 193 0.18 -0.59 10.73
CA TYR A 193 -0.12 -1.83 10.00
C TYR A 193 1.12 -2.69 9.78
N SER A 194 2.24 -2.08 9.43
CA SER A 194 3.53 -2.77 9.28
C SER A 194 3.96 -3.51 10.56
N SER A 195 3.56 -3.03 11.74
CA SER A 195 3.87 -3.69 13.01
C SER A 195 3.28 -5.10 13.14
N THR A 196 2.20 -5.40 12.42
CA THR A 196 1.57 -6.73 12.41
C THR A 196 2.46 -7.81 11.78
N TYR A 197 3.42 -7.40 10.94
CA TYR A 197 4.37 -8.27 10.25
C TYR A 197 5.72 -8.38 10.97
N ARG A 198 5.82 -7.78 12.16
CA ARG A 198 7.03 -7.72 12.97
C ARG A 198 6.88 -8.52 14.25
N THR A 199 7.97 -9.14 14.67
CA THR A 199 8.10 -9.81 15.97
C THR A 199 8.36 -8.79 17.07
N ALA A 200 8.30 -9.23 18.34
CA ALA A 200 8.54 -8.37 19.49
C ALA A 200 9.97 -7.78 19.56
N ASP A 201 10.94 -8.41 18.90
CA ASP A 201 12.31 -7.92 18.72
C ASP A 201 12.49 -7.11 17.42
N ASN A 202 11.38 -6.67 16.81
CA ASN A 202 11.34 -5.83 15.61
C ASN A 202 11.95 -6.48 14.35
N LYS A 203 11.88 -7.81 14.27
CA LYS A 203 12.30 -8.60 13.11
C LYS A 203 11.12 -8.97 12.24
N PHE A 204 11.34 -9.19 10.95
CA PHE A 204 10.27 -9.73 10.12
C PHE A 204 9.92 -11.14 10.56
N ASN A 205 8.63 -11.46 10.58
CA ASN A 205 8.18 -12.79 10.98
C ASN A 205 8.69 -13.85 9.97
N PRO A 206 9.48 -14.84 10.42
CA PRO A 206 10.10 -15.82 9.53
C PRO A 206 9.09 -16.80 8.90
N GLU A 207 7.93 -17.02 9.50
CA GLU A 207 6.91 -17.95 8.98
C GLU A 207 6.23 -17.42 7.70
N ASN A 208 6.19 -16.10 7.53
CA ASN A 208 5.60 -15.40 6.38
C ASN A 208 6.54 -14.33 5.81
N LEU A 209 7.86 -14.56 5.88
CA LEU A 209 8.91 -13.57 5.63
C LEU A 209 8.71 -12.74 4.36
N LEU A 210 8.44 -13.38 3.22
CA LEU A 210 8.27 -12.65 1.95
C LEU A 210 7.01 -11.77 1.95
N THR A 211 5.93 -12.22 2.58
CA THR A 211 4.72 -11.42 2.76
C THR A 211 5.03 -10.25 3.68
N ALA A 212 5.68 -10.51 4.82
CA ALA A 212 6.04 -9.49 5.81
C ALA A 212 6.92 -8.36 5.19
N ILE A 213 7.92 -8.74 4.39
CA ILE A 213 8.76 -7.78 3.66
C ILE A 213 7.96 -7.02 2.60
N ASN A 214 7.09 -7.70 1.86
CA ASN A 214 6.28 -7.08 0.79
C ASN A 214 5.30 -6.03 1.34
N GLU A 215 4.67 -6.30 2.48
CA GLU A 215 3.72 -5.40 3.15
C GLU A 215 4.43 -4.17 3.72
N GLU A 216 5.53 -4.34 4.47
CA GLU A 216 6.32 -3.20 4.94
C GLU A 216 6.87 -2.37 3.76
N LEU A 217 7.30 -3.02 2.67
CA LEU A 217 7.79 -2.30 1.50
C LEU A 217 6.67 -1.50 0.81
N ALA A 218 5.46 -2.05 0.70
CA ALA A 218 4.31 -1.35 0.13
C ALA A 218 3.91 -0.14 0.98
N GLU A 219 3.84 -0.31 2.30
CA GLU A 219 3.61 0.77 3.27
C GLU A 219 4.71 1.84 3.18
N THR A 220 5.97 1.43 3.05
CA THR A 220 7.11 2.35 2.93
C THR A 220 7.02 3.17 1.65
N VAL A 221 6.65 2.54 0.52
CA VAL A 221 6.46 3.25 -0.75
C VAL A 221 5.28 4.23 -0.66
N ALA A 222 4.17 3.82 -0.05
CA ALA A 222 3.03 4.70 0.17
C ALA A 222 3.41 5.90 1.04
N ALA A 223 4.09 5.66 2.15
CA ALA A 223 4.61 6.69 3.04
C ALA A 223 5.60 7.64 2.34
N TYR A 224 6.43 7.11 1.43
CA TYR A 224 7.39 7.90 0.65
C TYR A 224 6.69 8.86 -0.31
N LEU A 225 5.69 8.35 -1.04
CA LEU A 225 5.00 9.11 -2.09
C LEU A 225 3.95 10.09 -1.54
N LEU A 226 3.29 9.75 -0.43
CA LEU A 226 2.28 10.59 0.22
C LEU A 226 2.86 11.45 1.34
N ASN A 227 4.09 11.15 1.76
CA ASN A 227 4.82 11.82 2.84
C ASN A 227 4.12 11.73 4.21
N PHE A 228 3.24 10.77 4.44
CA PHE A 228 2.63 10.50 5.75
C PHE A 228 2.34 9.01 5.89
N ALA A 229 2.21 8.53 7.12
CA ALA A 229 1.77 7.18 7.44
C ALA A 229 1.15 7.18 8.83
N PHE A 230 0.07 6.43 9.07
CA PHE A 230 -0.43 6.33 10.44
C PHE A 230 0.54 5.49 11.30
N CYS A 231 1.05 6.09 12.37
CA CYS A 231 1.81 5.41 13.41
C CYS A 231 1.55 6.07 14.77
N ASP A 232 1.81 5.34 15.86
CA ASP A 232 1.50 5.78 17.23
C ASP A 232 2.50 6.82 17.79
N ASP A 233 3.30 7.47 16.92
CA ASP A 233 4.32 8.44 17.33
C ASP A 233 4.42 9.65 16.38
N SER A 234 5.38 10.54 16.63
CA SER A 234 5.54 11.80 15.88
C SER A 234 5.94 11.62 14.41
N ARG A 235 6.31 10.42 13.97
CA ARG A 235 6.71 10.15 12.58
C ARG A 235 5.54 10.21 11.62
N GLY A 236 4.29 10.20 12.08
CA GLY A 236 3.15 10.10 11.17
C GLY A 236 3.09 11.21 10.10
N MET A 237 3.64 12.39 10.41
CA MET A 237 3.78 13.52 9.48
C MET A 237 5.14 13.64 8.79
N ASN A 238 6.12 12.83 9.18
CA ASN A 238 7.44 12.77 8.57
C ASN A 238 7.99 11.34 8.75
N PRO A 239 7.51 10.36 7.95
CA PRO A 239 7.78 8.94 8.21
C PRO A 239 9.26 8.55 8.14
N PHE A 240 10.07 9.40 7.49
CA PHE A 240 11.49 9.15 7.23
C PHE A 240 12.44 9.99 8.09
N ALA A 241 11.92 10.69 9.11
CA ALA A 241 12.72 11.60 9.95
C ALA A 241 13.97 10.94 10.58
N ASP A 242 13.86 9.66 10.94
CA ASP A 242 14.86 8.88 11.66
C ASP A 242 15.53 7.77 10.82
N ARG A 243 15.17 7.66 9.53
CA ARG A 243 15.56 6.55 8.63
C ARG A 243 15.94 7.02 7.22
N PRO A 244 16.89 7.96 7.08
CA PRO A 244 17.28 8.51 5.77
C PRO A 244 17.75 7.44 4.78
N GLU A 245 18.37 6.36 5.25
CA GLU A 245 18.83 5.24 4.43
C GLU A 245 17.69 4.42 3.84
N VAL A 246 16.57 4.28 4.57
CA VAL A 246 15.37 3.64 4.04
C VAL A 246 14.76 4.54 2.98
N LYS A 247 14.72 5.86 3.21
CA LYS A 247 14.25 6.85 2.22
C LYS A 247 15.04 6.80 0.93
N GLU A 248 16.37 6.80 1.03
CA GLU A 248 17.28 6.71 -0.12
C GLU A 248 17.13 5.39 -0.86
N TRP A 249 17.01 4.28 -0.12
CA TRP A 249 16.76 2.98 -0.72
C TRP A 249 15.43 2.97 -1.50
N THR A 250 14.36 3.54 -0.93
CA THR A 250 13.04 3.60 -1.58
C THR A 250 13.08 4.43 -2.86
N ASP A 251 13.74 5.60 -2.84
CA ASP A 251 13.91 6.42 -4.03
C ASP A 251 14.69 5.69 -5.14
N ASN A 252 15.81 5.04 -4.78
CA ASN A 252 16.61 4.24 -5.69
C ASN A 252 15.80 3.08 -6.28
N PHE A 253 15.03 2.37 -5.46
CA PHE A 253 14.20 1.25 -5.89
C PHE A 253 13.11 1.68 -6.86
N LEU A 254 12.42 2.80 -6.61
CA LEU A 254 11.36 3.32 -7.48
C LEU A 254 11.92 3.82 -8.82
N ASN A 255 13.08 4.47 -8.81
CA ASN A 255 13.73 4.98 -10.03
C ASN A 255 14.56 3.93 -10.79
N ALA A 256 14.72 2.72 -10.25
CA ALA A 256 15.45 1.65 -10.90
C ALA A 256 14.74 1.12 -12.16
N LYS A 257 15.53 0.77 -13.18
CA LYS A 257 15.05 0.23 -14.45
C LYS A 257 15.23 -1.28 -14.51
N LEU A 258 14.29 -1.98 -15.14
CA LEU A 258 14.46 -3.40 -15.43
C LEU A 258 15.58 -3.60 -16.45
N VAL A 259 16.52 -4.49 -16.15
CA VAL A 259 17.52 -4.96 -17.12
C VAL A 259 16.88 -6.09 -17.92
N LYS A 260 16.75 -5.88 -19.24
CA LYS A 260 16.20 -6.87 -20.18
C LYS A 260 17.30 -7.74 -20.77
#